data_AF-G9YK25-F1
#
_entry.id   AF-G9YK25-F1
#
_cell.length_a   1.000
_cell.length_b   1.000
_cell.length_c   1.000
_cell.angle_alpha   90.00
_cell.angle_beta   90.00
_cell.angle_gamma   90.00
#
_symmetry.space_group_name_H-M   'P 1'
#
loop_
_entity.id
_entity.type
_entity.pdbx_description
1 polymer ?
#
loop_
_entity_poly.entity_id
_entity_poly.type
_entity_poly.pdbx_seq_one_letter_code
_entity_poly.pdbx_strand_id
1 'polypeptide(L)'
;MPINYVEEEHTRYIALTVYGNPVAQGRPRFSRQGGFVKAYDPIKSKAYKALIRLELQPLLSSPDFAPIDRDCRLRLNVYRAIPNSFSKKKRQEAIGR
;
A
#
# COMPACT_ATOMS: atom_id res chain seq x y z
N MET A 1 -11.67 -9.02 -7.92
CA MET A 1 -11.41 -8.28 -6.66
C MET A 1 -11.67 -6.81 -6.95
N PRO A 2 -12.42 -6.06 -6.13
CA PRO A 2 -12.98 -4.80 -6.59
C PRO A 2 -11.93 -3.70 -6.50
N ILE A 3 -11.03 -3.67 -7.48
CA ILE A 3 -10.45 -2.41 -7.89
C ILE A 3 -11.55 -1.68 -8.63
N ASN A 4 -12.06 -0.63 -8.01
CA ASN A 4 -13.01 0.24 -8.66
C ASN A 4 -12.21 1.38 -9.26
N TYR A 5 -12.13 1.37 -10.58
CA TYR A 5 -11.65 2.49 -11.35
C TYR A 5 -12.86 3.19 -11.94
N VAL A 6 -13.06 4.44 -11.54
CA VAL A 6 -14.18 5.26 -11.99
C VAL A 6 -13.62 6.51 -12.63
N GLU A 7 -14.06 6.75 -13.86
CA GLU A 7 -13.73 7.91 -14.66
C GLU A 7 -15.05 8.58 -15.07
N GLU A 8 -15.44 9.59 -14.30
CA GLU A 8 -16.58 10.47 -14.58
C GLU A 8 -16.08 11.83 -15.09
N GLU A 9 -16.94 12.60 -15.75
CA GLU A 9 -16.60 13.86 -16.46
C GLU A 9 -15.71 14.83 -15.66
N HIS A 10 -15.81 14.83 -14.33
CA HIS A 10 -15.03 15.69 -13.44
C HIS A 10 -14.30 14.96 -12.30
N THR A 11 -14.44 13.63 -12.19
CA THR A 11 -13.82 12.87 -11.11
C THR A 11 -13.23 11.57 -11.62
N ARG A 12 -11.91 11.43 -11.46
CA ARG A 12 -11.19 10.18 -11.70
C ARG A 12 -10.65 9.66 -10.38
N TYR A 13 -11.06 8.47 -9.95
CA TYR A 13 -10.53 7.86 -8.73
C TYR A 13 -10.26 6.37 -8.88
N ILE A 14 -9.26 5.91 -8.13
CA ILE A 14 -8.89 4.51 -8.00
C ILE A 14 -9.17 4.11 -6.56
N ALA A 15 -10.09 3.18 -6.34
CA ALA A 15 -10.29 2.55 -5.05
C ALA A 15 -9.65 1.16 -5.07
N LEU A 16 -8.69 0.95 -4.17
CA LEU A 16 -7.98 -0.31 -3.99
C LEU A 16 -8.15 -0.79 -2.54
N THR A 17 -8.54 -2.04 -2.39
CA THR A 17 -8.52 -2.73 -1.09
C THR A 17 -7.45 -3.79 -1.12
N VAL A 18 -6.53 -3.74 -0.16
CA VAL A 18 -5.41 -4.69 -0.05
C VAL A 18 -5.65 -5.54 1.19
N TYR A 19 -5.95 -6.82 1.00
CA TYR A 19 -6.12 -7.74 2.12
C TYR A 19 -4.78 -8.16 2.73
N GLY A 20 -4.83 -8.50 4.02
CA GLY A 20 -3.67 -8.91 4.80
C GLY A 20 -3.18 -7.84 5.77
N ASN A 21 -2.16 -8.18 6.55
CA ASN A 21 -1.62 -7.27 7.55
C ASN A 21 -0.80 -6.17 6.87
N PRO A 22 -1.06 -4.88 7.17
CA PRO A 22 -0.27 -3.79 6.62
C PRO A 22 1.19 -3.91 7.08
N VAL A 23 2.11 -3.80 6.12
CA VAL A 23 3.55 -3.88 6.37
C VAL A 23 4.14 -2.48 6.32
N ALA A 24 4.78 -2.06 7.42
CA ALA A 24 5.51 -0.80 7.44
C ALA A 24 6.67 -0.83 6.41
N GLN A 25 6.92 0.32 5.79
CA GLN A 25 8.05 0.45 4.88
C GLN A 25 9.36 0.34 5.67
N GLY A 26 10.10 -0.74 5.43
CA GLY A 26 11.42 -0.94 5.99
C GLY A 26 12.44 -0.01 5.37
N ARG A 27 13.52 0.26 6.08
CA ARG A 27 14.64 1.03 5.51
C ARG A 27 15.34 0.21 4.43
N PRO A 28 15.74 0.85 3.30
CA PRO A 28 16.52 0.18 2.27
C PRO A 28 17.77 -0.47 2.88
N ARG A 29 18.04 -1.71 2.46
CA ARG A 29 19.29 -2.40 2.74
C ARG A 29 20.26 -2.15 1.60
N PHE A 30 21.54 -2.14 1.92
CA PHE A 30 22.61 -1.95 0.94
C PHE A 30 23.42 -3.23 0.86
N SER A 31 23.59 -3.76 -0.34
CA SER A 31 24.54 -4.83 -0.63
C SER A 31 25.59 -4.33 -1.60
N ARG A 32 26.80 -4.89 -1.52
CA ARG A 32 27.89 -4.63 -2.46
C ARG A 32 28.09 -5.85 -3.35
N GLN A 33 28.18 -5.63 -4.64
CA GLN A 33 28.61 -6.64 -5.60
C GLN A 33 29.71 -6.02 -6.46
N GLY A 34 30.95 -6.46 -6.23
CA GLY A 34 32.14 -5.77 -6.76
C GLY A 34 32.25 -4.34 -6.25
N GLY A 35 32.48 -3.40 -7.17
CA GLY A 35 32.59 -1.95 -6.89
C GLY A 35 31.26 -1.20 -6.74
N PHE A 36 30.12 -1.87 -6.94
CA PHE A 36 28.80 -1.21 -6.97
C PHE A 36 27.98 -1.50 -5.70
N VAL A 37 27.28 -0.49 -5.21
CA VAL A 37 26.32 -0.59 -4.09
C VAL A 37 24.90 -0.65 -4.65
N LYS A 38 24.13 -1.67 -4.27
CA LYS A 38 22.72 -1.79 -4.61
C LYS A 38 21.87 -1.58 -3.37
N ALA A 39 20.95 -0.61 -3.45
CA ALA A 39 19.90 -0.44 -2.46
C ALA A 39 18.70 -1.33 -2.81
N TYR A 40 18.13 -2.02 -1.83
CA TYR A 40 16.94 -2.86 -2.02
C TYR A 40 16.04 -2.84 -0.78
N ASP A 41 14.74 -3.01 -1.01
CA ASP A 41 13.77 -3.14 0.09
C ASP A 41 13.97 -4.47 0.83
N PRO A 42 13.83 -4.49 2.18
CA PRO A 42 13.72 -5.73 2.93
C PRO A 42 12.61 -6.64 2.39
N ILE A 43 12.79 -7.96 2.55
CA ILE A 43 11.90 -8.99 1.96
C ILE A 43 10.42 -8.70 2.22
N LYS A 44 10.03 -8.35 3.45
CA LYS A 44 8.64 -8.06 3.82
C LYS A 44 8.06 -6.86 3.06
N SER A 45 8.80 -5.75 2.98
CA SER A 45 8.35 -4.55 2.27
C SER A 45 8.30 -4.78 0.76
N LYS A 46 9.30 -5.48 0.20
CA LYS A 46 9.30 -5.88 -1.21
C LYS A 46 8.09 -6.76 -1.55
N ALA A 47 7.80 -7.77 -0.73
CA ALA A 47 6.67 -8.68 -0.94
C ALA A 47 5.32 -7.94 -0.86
N TYR A 48 5.17 -7.02 0.10
CA TYR A 48 3.93 -6.23 0.23
C TYR A 48 3.70 -5.32 -0.98
N LYS A 49 4.75 -4.66 -1.50
CA LYS A 49 4.67 -3.88 -2.75
C LYS A 49 4.32 -4.76 -3.96
N ALA A 50 4.85 -5.98 -4.03
CA ALA A 50 4.52 -6.92 -5.09
C ALA A 50 3.05 -7.36 -5.02
N LEU A 51 2.50 -7.56 -3.81
CA LEU A 51 1.08 -7.85 -3.61
C LEU A 51 0.21 -6.69 -4.09
N ILE A 52 0.51 -5.44 -3.71
CA ILE A 52 -0.21 -4.25 -4.19
C ILE A 52 -0.19 -4.19 -5.73
N ARG A 53 0.97 -4.47 -6.34
CA ARG A 53 1.11 -4.49 -7.80
C ARG A 53 0.29 -5.59 -8.45
N LEU A 54 0.24 -6.78 -7.84
CA LEU A 54 -0.56 -7.91 -8.32
C LEU A 54 -2.04 -7.55 -8.30
N GLU A 55 -2.53 -6.96 -7.21
CA GLU A 55 -3.91 -6.49 -7.13
C GLU A 55 -4.18 -5.49 -8.26
N LEU A 56 -3.31 -4.50 -8.47
CA LEU A 56 -3.45 -3.47 -9.51
C LEU A 56 -3.26 -3.98 -10.96
N GLN A 57 -2.84 -5.23 -11.17
CA GLN A 57 -2.48 -5.74 -12.48
C GLN A 57 -3.61 -5.62 -13.53
N PRO A 58 -4.90 -5.88 -13.23
CA PRO A 58 -5.99 -5.70 -14.19
C PRO A 58 -6.12 -4.26 -14.66
N LEU A 59 -5.96 -3.29 -13.76
CA LEU A 59 -6.01 -1.86 -14.10
C LEU A 59 -4.78 -1.45 -14.92
N LEU A 60 -3.59 -1.87 -14.50
CA LEU A 60 -2.33 -1.57 -15.19
C LEU A 60 -2.23 -2.20 -16.58
N SER A 61 -3.00 -3.26 -16.83
CA SER A 61 -3.07 -3.93 -18.14
C SER A 61 -4.16 -3.35 -19.05
N SER A 62 -4.99 -2.44 -18.53
CA SER A 62 -6.05 -1.80 -19.32
C SER A 62 -5.44 -0.83 -20.33
N PRO A 63 -5.78 -0.93 -21.63
CA PRO A 63 -5.25 -0.05 -22.66
C PRO A 63 -5.68 1.41 -22.46
N ASP A 64 -6.83 1.63 -21.84
CA ASP A 64 -7.40 2.96 -21.60
C ASP A 64 -6.85 3.60 -20.32
N PHE A 65 -6.08 2.86 -19.52
CA PHE A 65 -5.53 3.39 -18.28
C PHE A 65 -4.19 4.08 -18.50
N ALA A 66 -4.19 5.41 -18.40
CA ALA A 66 -2.96 6.20 -18.25
C ALA A 66 -2.68 6.49 -16.76
N PRO A 67 -1.42 6.37 -16.27
CA PRO A 67 -1.05 6.83 -14.93
C PRO A 67 -1.47 8.29 -14.69
N ILE A 68 -1.87 8.59 -13.45
CA ILE A 68 -2.28 9.95 -13.07
C ILE A 68 -1.02 10.79 -12.85
N ASP A 69 -0.86 11.87 -13.61
CA ASP A 69 0.31 12.77 -13.64
C ASP A 69 0.04 14.17 -13.07
N ARG A 70 -1.11 14.32 -12.40
CA ARG A 70 -1.62 15.54 -11.78
C ARG A 70 -1.82 15.37 -10.28
N ASP A 71 -2.16 16.46 -9.60
CA ASP A 71 -2.42 16.46 -8.17
C ASP A 71 -3.47 15.42 -7.77
N CYS A 72 -3.15 14.66 -6.74
CA CYS A 72 -3.96 13.56 -6.25
C CYS A 72 -4.31 13.75 -4.77
N ARG A 73 -5.56 13.47 -4.41
CA ARG A 73 -5.97 13.29 -3.02
C ARG A 73 -5.94 11.81 -2.66
N LEU A 74 -5.16 11.45 -1.64
CA LEU A 74 -5.12 10.08 -1.11
C LEU A 74 -5.99 9.99 0.15
N ARG A 75 -6.90 9.01 0.17
CA ARG A 75 -7.57 8.55 1.39
C ARG A 75 -7.07 7.14 1.71
N LEU A 76 -6.49 6.95 2.89
CA LEU A 76 -5.92 5.68 3.31
C LEU A 76 -6.56 5.23 4.62
N ASN A 77 -7.27 4.10 4.57
CA ASN A 77 -7.81 3.44 5.74
C ASN A 77 -6.95 2.23 6.07
N VAL A 78 -6.35 2.21 7.27
CA VAL A 78 -5.47 1.13 7.72
C VAL A 78 -6.14 0.34 8.83
N TYR A 79 -6.51 -0.90 8.52
CA TYR A 79 -7.05 -1.84 9.50
C TYR A 79 -5.93 -2.76 9.99
N ARG A 80 -5.68 -2.77 11.30
CA ARG A 80 -4.67 -3.62 11.92
C ARG A 80 -5.12 -4.08 13.30
N ALA A 81 -4.54 -5.18 13.78
CA ALA A 81 -4.73 -5.62 15.15
C ALA A 81 -4.29 -4.55 16.16
N ILE A 82 -5.01 -4.46 17.28
CA ILE A 82 -4.64 -3.56 18.37
C ILE A 82 -3.27 -3.99 18.92
N PRO A 83 -2.27 -3.09 18.98
CA PRO A 83 -0.95 -3.46 19.46
C PRO A 83 -0.98 -3.96 20.90
N ASN A 84 -0.26 -5.05 21.19
CA ASN A 84 -0.14 -5.58 22.56
C ASN A 84 0.52 -4.59 23.54
N SER A 85 1.29 -3.63 23.02
CA SER A 85 1.93 -2.57 23.81
C SER A 85 0.97 -1.45 24.24
N PHE A 86 -0.29 -1.47 23.81
CA PHE A 86 -1.26 -0.48 24.26
C PHE A 86 -1.57 -0.69 25.75
N SER A 87 -1.58 0.42 26.51
CA SER A 87 -2.09 0.41 27.88
C SER A 87 -3.56 -0.01 27.90
N LYS A 88 -4.06 -0.50 29.04
CA LYS A 88 -5.46 -0.91 29.21
C LYS A 88 -6.44 0.17 28.72
N LYS A 89 -6.17 1.44 29.05
CA LYS A 89 -6.96 2.60 28.61
C LYS A 89 -6.97 2.76 27.08
N LYS A 90 -5.80 2.82 26.43
CA LYS A 90 -5.68 2.97 24.97
C LYS A 90 -6.30 1.80 24.21
N ARG A 91 -6.21 0.60 24.78
CA ARG A 91 -6.82 -0.61 24.21
C ARG A 91 -8.35 -0.52 24.24
N GLN A 92 -8.93 -0.04 25.33
CA GLN A 92 -10.36 0.17 25.47
C GLN A 92 -10.87 1.20 24.44
N GLU A 93 -10.19 2.35 24.34
CA GLU A 93 -10.49 3.38 23.34
C GLU A 93 -10.44 2.82 21.91
N ALA A 94 -9.45 1.99 21.60
CA ALA A 94 -9.30 1.37 20.27
C ALA A 94 -10.35 0.28 19.95
N ILE A 95 -10.96 -0.33 20.97
CA ILE A 95 -12.08 -1.28 20.79
C ILE A 95 -13.39 -0.51 20.51
N GLY A 96 -13.46 0.78 20.85
CA GLY A 96 -14.66 1.60 20.70
C GLY A 96 -15.75 1.23 21.71
N ARG A 97 -15.37 0.75 22.90
CA ARG A 97 -16.27 0.45 24.03
C ARG A 97 -16.09 1.43 25.17
#